data_AF-A0A8J7T2X7-F1
#
_entry.id   AF-A0A8J7T2X7-F1
#
_cell.length_a   1.000
_cell.length_b   1.000
_cell.length_c   1.000
_cell.angle_alpha   90.00
_cell.angle_beta   90.00
_cell.angle_gamma   90.00
#
_symmetry.space_group_name_H-M   'P 1'
#
loop_
_entity.id
_entity.type
_entity.pdbx_description
1 polymer ?
#
loop_
_entity_poly.entity_id
_entity_poly.type
_entity_poly.pdbx_seq_one_letter_code
_entity_poly.pdbx_strand_id
1 'polypeptide(L)' 'MNEDDFNMSVRKFLKTVGVTSQREIEKAVRQAEAEGKLKGIDRLKVEARITVAGVALDIAVGGELDVR' A
#
# COMPACT_ATOMS: atom_id res chain seq x y z
N MET A 1 -7.86 -26.75 -10.01
CA MET A 1 -7.71 -25.60 -9.09
C MET A 1 -9.07 -25.30 -8.53
N ASN A 2 -9.23 -25.22 -7.21
CA ASN A 2 -10.49 -24.78 -6.63
C ASN A 2 -10.49 -23.24 -6.65
N GLU A 3 -11.42 -22.66 -7.41
CA GLU A 3 -11.53 -21.20 -7.56
C GLU A 3 -11.81 -20.51 -6.22
N ASP A 4 -12.58 -21.15 -5.34
CA ASP A 4 -12.91 -20.60 -4.03
C ASP A 4 -11.67 -20.53 -3.12
N ASP A 5 -10.88 -21.60 -3.10
CA ASP A 5 -9.63 -21.65 -2.31
C ASP A 5 -8.61 -20.62 -2.84
N PHE A 6 -8.50 -20.49 -4.16
CA PHE A 6 -7.62 -19.50 -4.75
C PHE A 6 -8.07 -18.07 -4.44
N ASN A 7 -9.35 -17.76 -4.67
CA ASN A 7 -9.91 -16.43 -4.39
C ASN A 7 -9.76 -16.07 -2.91
N MET A 8 -9.96 -17.04 -2.01
CA MET A 8 -9.72 -16.85 -0.58
C MET A 8 -8.24 -16.54 -0.28
N SER A 9 -7.31 -17.26 -0.91
CA SER A 9 -5.87 -17.03 -0.73
C SER A 9 -5.44 -15.63 -1.21
N VAL A 10 -5.95 -15.19 -2.37
CA VAL A 10 -5.69 -13.84 -2.92
C VAL A 10 -6.24 -12.78 -1.97
N ARG A 11 -7.49 -12.92 -1.51
CA ARG A 11 -8.10 -11.97 -0.55
C ARG A 11 -7.31 -11.90 0.75
N LYS A 12 -6.85 -13.03 1.29
CA LYS A 12 -6.04 -13.09 2.50
C LYS A 12 -4.71 -12.34 2.30
N PHE A 13 -4.03 -12.56 1.18
CA PHE A 13 -2.81 -11.84 0.83
C PHE A 13 -3.04 -10.33 0.76
N LEU A 14 -4.02 -9.88 -0.03
CA LEU A 14 -4.33 -8.45 -0.20
C LEU A 14 -4.71 -7.78 1.13
N LYS A 15 -5.43 -8.49 2.02
CA LYS A 15 -5.72 -8.00 3.37
C LYS A 15 -4.45 -7.79 4.20
N THR A 16 -3.53 -8.76 4.17
CA THR A 16 -2.24 -8.62 4.87
C THR A 16 -1.40 -7.49 4.31
N VAL A 17 -1.35 -7.32 2.98
CA VAL A 17 -0.69 -6.19 2.32
C VAL A 17 -1.29 -4.87 2.78
N GLY A 18 -2.62 -4.74 2.75
CA GLY A 18 -3.31 -3.51 3.16
C GLY A 18 -3.03 -3.12 4.61
N VAL A 19 -3.19 -4.04 5.56
CA VAL A 19 -2.98 -3.76 6.99
C VAL A 19 -1.52 -3.41 7.29
N THR A 20 -0.57 -4.15 6.68
CA THR A 20 0.86 -3.87 6.87
C THR A 20 1.23 -2.51 6.30
N SER A 21 0.83 -2.24 5.06
CA SER A 21 1.17 -1.00 4.36
C SER A 21 0.58 0.22 5.07
N GLN A 22 -0.68 0.13 5.54
CA GLN A 22 -1.31 1.19 6.30
C GLN A 22 -0.49 1.57 7.54
N ARG A 23 -0.09 0.59 8.35
CA ARG A 23 0.68 0.85 9.58
C ARG A 23 2.02 1.52 9.29
N GLU A 24 2.73 1.04 8.27
CA GLU A 24 4.04 1.62 7.90
C GLU A 24 3.89 3.02 7.31
N ILE A 25 2.87 3.27 6.48
CA ILE A 25 2.53 4.60 5.96
C ILE A 25 2.24 5.57 7.11
N GLU A 26 1.35 5.20 8.04
CA GLU A 26 1.01 6.07 9.17
C GLU A 26 2.22 6.40 10.04
N LYS A 27 3.10 5.42 10.27
CA LYS A 27 4.34 5.62 11.03
C LYS A 27 5.27 6.59 10.30
N ALA A 28 5.47 6.41 9.00
CA ALA A 28 6.33 7.26 8.19
C ALA A 28 5.79 8.71 8.11
N VAL A 29 4.48 8.88 7.93
CA VAL A 29 3.81 10.19 7.90
C VAL A 29 3.97 10.90 9.24
N ARG A 30 3.67 10.23 10.36
CA ARG A 30 3.84 10.81 11.71
C ARG A 30 5.29 11.22 12.00
N GLN A 31 6.25 10.42 11.54
CA GLN A 31 7.66 10.78 11.67
C GLN A 31 8.02 12.01 10.82
N ALA A 32 7.57 12.06 9.57
CA ALA A 32 7.80 13.20 8.69
C ALA A 32 7.16 14.50 9.23
N GLU A 33 5.99 14.39 9.87
CA GLU A 33 5.34 15.50 10.56
C GLU A 33 6.19 16.03 11.72
N ALA A 34 6.66 15.14 12.60
CA ALA A 34 7.51 15.48 13.73
C ALA A 34 8.85 16.12 13.29
N GLU A 35 9.37 15.72 12.14
CA GLU A 35 10.56 16.29 11.52
C GLU A 35 10.27 17.60 10.74
N GLY A 36 9.01 18.05 10.68
CA GLY A 36 8.59 19.26 9.98
C GLY A 36 8.62 19.16 8.45
N LYS A 37 8.74 17.94 7.89
CA LYS A 37 8.83 17.69 6.45
C LYS A 37 7.49 17.80 5.72
N LEU A 38 6.38 17.76 6.44
CA LEU A 38 5.04 17.91 5.88
C LEU A 38 4.57 19.38 5.80
N LYS A 39 5.38 20.35 6.22
CA LYS A 39 5.00 21.78 6.19
C LYS A 39 4.73 22.23 4.76
N GLY A 40 3.49 22.66 4.49
CA GLY A 40 3.05 23.11 3.17
C GLY A 40 2.82 21.96 2.17
N ILE A 41 2.83 20.70 2.64
CA ILE A 41 2.46 19.54 1.84
C ILE A 41 1.09 19.09 2.29
N ASP A 42 0.14 19.12 1.37
CA ASP A 42 -1.25 18.78 1.65
C ASP A 42 -1.62 17.39 1.14
N ARG A 43 -0.88 16.91 0.14
CA ARG A 43 -1.09 15.60 -0.46
C ARG A 43 0.22 14.89 -0.74
N LEU A 44 0.26 13.60 -0.42
CA LEU A 44 1.35 12.70 -0.75
C LEU A 44 0.94 11.76 -1.86
N LYS A 45 1.73 11.70 -2.93
CA LYS A 45 1.58 10.66 -3.95
C LYS A 45 2.09 9.34 -3.40
N VAL A 46 1.33 8.27 -3.61
CA VAL A 46 1.70 6.91 -3.20
C VAL A 46 1.52 5.95 -4.36
N GLU A 47 2.34 4.91 -4.39
CA GLU A 47 2.27 3.83 -5.37
C GLU A 47 2.53 2.49 -4.66
N ALA A 48 1.69 1.50 -4.96
CA ALA A 48 1.90 0.12 -4.56
C ALA A 48 2.20 -0.73 -5.79
N ARG A 49 3.28 -1.52 -5.76
CA ARG A 49 3.64 -2.44 -6.84
C ARG A 49 3.40 -3.89 -6.42
N ILE A 50 2.70 -4.66 -7.24
CA ILE A 50 2.45 -6.09 -7.02
C ILE A 50 3.09 -6.88 -8.16
N THR A 51 4.02 -7.74 -7.80
CA THR A 51 4.71 -8.64 -8.74
C THR A 51 4.44 -10.08 -8.35
N VAL A 52 4.06 -10.91 -9.32
CA VAL A 52 3.87 -12.35 -9.10
C VAL A 52 4.81 -13.12 -10.00
N ALA A 53 5.88 -13.64 -9.40
CA ALA A 53 6.85 -14.48 -10.08
C ALA A 53 6.15 -15.72 -10.68
N GLY A 54 6.48 -16.05 -11.93
CA GLY A 54 5.94 -17.22 -12.62
C GLY A 54 4.68 -16.98 -13.45
N VAL A 55 4.00 -15.83 -13.31
CA VAL A 55 2.84 -15.48 -14.16
C VAL A 55 2.97 -14.13 -14.87
N ALA A 56 4.19 -13.57 -14.91
CA ALA A 56 4.50 -12.30 -15.58
C ALA A 56 3.56 -11.14 -15.20
N LEU A 57 3.06 -11.12 -13.95
CA LEU A 57 2.28 -10.03 -13.43
C LEU A 57 3.21 -9.02 -12.77
N ASP A 58 3.15 -7.78 -13.23
CA ASP A 58 3.82 -6.64 -12.62
C ASP A 58 2.94 -5.41 -12.80
N ILE A 59 2.22 -5.02 -11.74
CA ILE A 59 1.27 -3.92 -11.76
C ILE A 59 1.66 -2.85 -10.74
N ALA A 60 1.39 -1.59 -11.09
CA ALA A 60 1.51 -0.45 -10.20
C ALA A 60 0.12 0.16 -9.96
N VAL A 61 -0.20 0.42 -8.70
CA VAL A 61 -1.46 1.04 -8.27
C VAL A 61 -1.11 2.35 -7.57
N GLY A 62 -1.39 3.46 -8.26
CA GLY A 62 -1.16 4.81 -7.75
C GLY A 62 -2.34 5.34 -6.94
N GLY A 63 -2.05 6.27 -6.03
CA GLY A 63 -3.04 7.00 -5.24
C GLY A 63 -2.49 8.29 -4.64
N GLU A 64 -3.35 9.01 -3.94
CA GLU A 64 -2.99 10.20 -3.15
C GLU A 64 -3.48 10.03 -1.71
N LEU A 65 -2.69 10.49 -0.76
CA LEU A 65 -3.06 10.59 0.65
C LEU A 65 -3.19 12.06 1.02
N ASP A 66 -4.29 12.41 1.68
CA ASP A 66 -4.45 13.72 2.32
C ASP A 66 -3.71 13.71 3.67
N VAL A 67 -2.91 14.74 3.92
CA VAL A 67 -2.09 14.87 5.15
C VAL A 67 -2.26 16.24 5.80
N ARG A 68 -3.32 16.98 5.46
CA ARG A 68 -3.73 18.20 6.17
C ARG A 68 -4.46 17.92 7.48
#